data_AF-A0A960B7B9-F1
#
_entry.id   AF-A0A960B7B9-F1
#
_cell.length_a   1.000
_cell.length_b   1.000
_cell.length_c   1.000
_cell.angle_alpha   90.00
_cell.angle_beta   90.00
_cell.angle_gamma   90.00
#
_symmetry.space_group_name_H-M   'P 1'
#
loop_
_entity.id
_entity.type
_entity.pdbx_description
1 polymer ?
#
loop_
_entity_poly.entity_id
_entity_poly.type
_entity_poly.pdbx_seq_one_letter_code
_entity_poly.pdbx_strand_id
1 'polypeptide(L)'
;MTAVATPLRRLWAELALLTTQTARTWARLAAPIVGLMLIGWSGNELSILLGTEVSSSYPWLVIPVLAMGVVVQLVTIVVALRLVAIELGMPAMLARAPGADPAETGRETTLARLVAVTLLPFLVMYAAFGFLADYARRLVTLSTYRHGADLVSALNPGVEWETIWTSGTFWVLVAILVVGYPVQVLIERRRDHFRHPLLVGLVLVVLEATLGFVVLLGAFRIVDVFVLWAQGREAAAWLEHGVAWLRGLFPFDLPAIVVAGWSFFVEQVWPVVLHGLTRPFLWLAMAGLVFGSRMLTLADLWRVGEPTTEATTRRQGMLARLRSDSAQARGLRSVVLNVEELVLDGIDVQVLPAWQSLRLVLRAGWPFLGAYAIAFTVLDAAGSALEGLVDLVLGGHRIEFWLKAWPFVDLISMVGVMSVTWVLLGVAYTRALSIFTETGPDGVQPVLVPGRGGSGGRRSTAVEALTVAVVTVAVVVAVGLVPSGAEADVRRGVVGQAVPMQGQEVGTGSPRLATTIRTGSDETRTDGVFVVVGVWVASPGPDGGLVDVTLVSGERTYHPYDSGFGPSALPGFRAGKDLVFEVDPTDVGPAAHLVFRPVEVVSGFQQWVEIPLGLAAEDVAAVLPETVVDPYGAVVAA
;
A
#
# COMPACT_ATOMS: atom_id res chain seq x y z
N MET A 1 -37.31 -5.66 -15.67
CA MET A 1 -36.71 -4.31 -15.61
C MET A 1 -36.93 -3.61 -14.27
N THR A 2 -38.14 -3.60 -13.69
CA THR A 2 -38.45 -2.96 -12.37
C THR A 2 -37.63 -3.51 -11.18
N ALA A 3 -37.29 -4.81 -11.19
CA ALA A 3 -36.48 -5.46 -10.17
C ALA A 3 -35.02 -4.94 -10.07
N VAL A 4 -34.47 -4.43 -11.17
CA VAL A 4 -33.10 -3.87 -11.25
C VAL A 4 -33.12 -2.34 -11.13
N ALA A 5 -34.14 -1.69 -11.68
CA ALA A 5 -34.26 -0.23 -11.63
C ALA A 5 -34.43 0.32 -10.20
N THR A 6 -35.13 -0.41 -9.33
CA THR A 6 -35.36 -0.02 -7.93
C THR A 6 -34.06 0.01 -7.10
N PRO A 7 -33.25 -1.06 -7.03
CA PRO A 7 -32.00 -1.04 -6.29
C PRO A 7 -30.99 -0.04 -6.86
N LEU A 8 -30.93 0.12 -8.20
CA LEU A 8 -30.07 1.12 -8.83
C LEU A 8 -30.45 2.55 -8.42
N ARG A 9 -31.75 2.87 -8.37
CA ARG A 9 -32.22 4.18 -7.92
C ARG A 9 -31.92 4.42 -6.44
N ARG A 10 -31.99 3.39 -5.59
CA ARG A 10 -31.59 3.48 -4.17
C ARG A 10 -30.09 3.73 -4.03
N LEU A 11 -29.28 2.96 -4.75
CA LEU A 11 -27.82 3.12 -4.81
C LEU A 11 -27.46 4.56 -5.21
N TRP A 12 -28.06 5.08 -6.28
CA TRP A 12 -27.84 6.45 -6.73
C TRP A 12 -28.25 7.51 -5.71
N ALA A 13 -29.39 7.31 -5.03
CA ALA A 13 -29.86 8.23 -4.00
C ALA A 13 -28.91 8.27 -2.79
N GLU A 14 -28.41 7.12 -2.33
CA GLU A 14 -27.40 7.06 -1.26
C GLU A 14 -26.07 7.68 -1.71
N LEU A 15 -25.63 7.43 -2.95
CA LEU A 15 -24.41 8.03 -3.50
C LEU A 15 -24.51 9.56 -3.57
N ALA A 16 -25.62 10.09 -4.08
CA ALA A 16 -25.87 11.53 -4.16
C ALA A 16 -25.95 12.17 -2.76
N LEU A 17 -26.54 11.47 -1.79
CA LEU A 17 -26.62 11.93 -0.40
C LEU A 17 -25.23 12.00 0.23
N LEU A 18 -24.44 10.93 0.14
CA LEU A 18 -23.09 10.86 0.70
C LEU A 18 -22.19 11.94 0.09
N THR A 19 -22.14 12.03 -1.25
CA THR A 19 -21.31 13.03 -1.95
C THR A 19 -21.70 14.46 -1.62
N THR A 20 -23.00 14.79 -1.60
CA THR A 20 -23.48 16.14 -1.27
C THR A 20 -23.18 16.51 0.17
N GLN A 21 -23.39 15.59 1.11
CA GLN A 21 -23.10 15.83 2.53
C GLN A 21 -21.60 15.95 2.78
N THR A 22 -20.78 15.12 2.13
CA THR A 22 -19.32 15.23 2.19
C THR A 22 -18.84 16.58 1.67
N ALA A 23 -19.28 17.00 0.48
CA ALA A 23 -18.88 18.28 -0.09
C ALA A 23 -19.29 19.47 0.82
N ARG A 24 -20.50 19.42 1.38
CA ARG A 24 -21.04 20.48 2.23
C ARG A 24 -20.33 20.55 3.60
N THR A 25 -20.06 19.41 4.21
CA THR A 25 -19.31 19.32 5.48
C THR A 25 -17.85 19.68 5.27
N TRP A 26 -17.23 19.23 4.18
CA TRP A 26 -15.86 19.59 3.84
C TRP A 26 -15.73 21.09 3.60
N ALA A 27 -16.64 21.72 2.85
CA ALA A 27 -16.58 23.17 2.63
C ALA A 27 -16.65 24.00 3.93
N ARG A 28 -17.34 23.51 4.96
CA ARG A 28 -17.39 24.15 6.29
C ARG A 28 -16.14 23.91 7.12
N LEU A 29 -15.58 22.70 7.03
CA LEU A 29 -14.44 22.27 7.82
C LEU A 29 -13.11 22.30 7.06
N ALA A 30 -13.08 22.87 5.85
CA ALA A 30 -11.91 22.80 4.96
C ALA A 30 -10.68 23.40 5.63
N ALA A 31 -10.79 24.63 6.16
CA ALA A 31 -9.67 25.29 6.81
C ALA A 31 -9.09 24.49 8.01
N PRO A 32 -9.88 24.06 9.02
CA PRO A 32 -9.32 23.30 10.13
C PRO A 32 -8.84 21.90 9.74
N ILE A 33 -9.52 21.19 8.83
CA ILE A 33 -9.08 19.86 8.40
C ILE A 33 -7.80 19.96 7.58
N VAL A 34 -7.71 20.89 6.62
CA VAL A 34 -6.49 21.13 5.84
C VAL A 34 -5.34 21.53 6.76
N GLY A 35 -5.58 22.42 7.74
CA GLY A 35 -4.55 22.78 8.73
C GLY A 35 -4.05 21.59 9.54
N LEU A 36 -4.94 20.70 9.98
CA LEU A 36 -4.57 19.47 10.67
C LEU A 36 -3.80 18.50 9.77
N MET A 37 -4.23 18.33 8.52
CA MET A 37 -3.55 17.48 7.55
C MET A 37 -2.16 18.02 7.20
N LEU A 38 -1.99 19.35 7.11
CA LEU A 38 -0.69 19.97 6.93
C LEU A 38 0.26 19.69 8.10
N ILE A 39 -0.24 19.68 9.34
CA ILE A 39 0.55 19.29 10.51
C ILE A 39 0.95 17.81 10.41
N GLY A 40 0.00 16.94 10.02
CA GLY A 40 0.24 15.52 9.84
C GLY A 40 1.30 15.23 8.78
N TRP A 41 1.15 15.84 7.60
CA TRP A 41 2.11 15.80 6.50
C TRP A 41 3.47 16.34 6.93
N SER A 42 3.53 17.49 7.60
CA SER A 42 4.80 18.10 8.04
C SER A 42 5.54 17.21 9.03
N GLY A 43 4.83 16.63 10.00
CA GLY A 43 5.43 15.73 10.99
C GLY A 43 5.95 14.43 10.36
N ASN A 44 5.26 13.97 9.32
CA ASN A 44 5.64 12.80 8.55
C ASN A 44 6.85 13.06 7.63
N GLU A 45 6.85 14.13 6.84
CA GLU A 45 8.01 14.50 6.02
C GLU A 45 9.23 14.84 6.88
N LEU A 46 9.04 15.51 8.01
CA LEU A 46 10.11 15.77 8.96
C LEU A 46 10.70 14.46 9.51
N SER A 47 9.88 13.44 9.76
CA SER A 47 10.40 12.15 10.22
C SER A 47 11.20 11.43 9.14
N ILE A 48 10.80 11.50 7.88
CA ILE A 48 11.58 10.94 6.76
C ILE A 48 12.93 11.66 6.66
N LEU A 49 12.92 12.99 6.66
CA LEU A 49 14.15 13.80 6.58
C LEU A 49 15.09 13.54 7.77
N LEU A 50 14.57 13.50 8.99
CA LEU A 50 15.35 13.16 10.18
C LEU A 50 15.84 11.72 10.14
N GLY A 51 15.02 10.80 9.64
CA GLY A 51 15.37 9.40 9.45
C GLY A 51 16.56 9.27 8.51
N THR A 52 16.56 10.03 7.41
CA THR A 52 17.68 10.07 6.46
C THR A 52 18.97 10.54 7.13
N GLU A 53 18.94 11.64 7.87
CA GLU A 53 20.15 12.13 8.57
C GLU A 53 20.66 11.15 9.62
N VAL A 54 19.75 10.55 10.39
CA VAL A 54 20.13 9.65 11.48
C VAL A 54 20.60 8.30 10.92
N SER A 55 20.10 7.88 9.76
CA SER A 55 20.41 6.59 9.15
C SER A 55 21.89 6.39 8.87
N SER A 56 22.64 7.45 8.55
CA SER A 56 24.08 7.34 8.25
C SER A 56 24.93 7.00 9.48
N SER A 57 24.48 7.36 10.68
CA SER A 57 25.24 7.15 11.92
C SER A 57 24.65 6.04 12.79
N TYR A 58 23.32 5.93 12.83
CA TYR A 58 22.59 4.99 13.67
C TYR A 58 21.39 4.42 12.90
N PRO A 59 21.59 3.45 11.99
CA PRO A 59 20.52 2.90 11.16
C PRO A 59 19.30 2.45 11.97
N TRP A 60 19.49 1.87 13.14
CA TRP A 60 18.41 1.39 14.02
C TRP A 60 17.55 2.50 14.62
N LEU A 61 18.05 3.74 14.76
CA LEU A 61 17.26 4.89 15.21
C LEU A 61 16.24 5.37 14.16
N VAL A 62 16.34 4.90 12.92
CA VAL A 62 15.33 5.15 11.89
C VAL A 62 13.94 4.68 12.35
N ILE A 63 13.86 3.54 13.03
CA ILE A 63 12.58 2.94 13.44
C ILE A 63 11.79 3.87 14.38
N PRO A 64 12.34 4.34 15.52
CA PRO A 64 11.63 5.27 16.39
C PRO A 64 11.35 6.63 15.74
N VAL A 65 12.22 7.09 14.83
CA VAL A 65 11.99 8.35 14.09
C VAL A 65 10.79 8.21 13.16
N LEU A 66 10.73 7.15 12.35
CA LEU A 66 9.58 6.87 11.47
C LEU A 66 8.30 6.66 12.28
N ALA A 67 8.37 5.92 13.39
CA ALA A 67 7.24 5.69 14.28
C ALA A 67 6.67 7.02 14.82
N MET A 68 7.51 8.00 15.14
CA MET A 68 7.06 9.34 15.54
C MET A 68 6.26 10.02 14.42
N GLY A 69 6.70 9.96 13.17
CA GLY A 69 5.97 10.52 12.03
C GLY A 69 4.58 9.90 11.86
N VAL A 70 4.50 8.57 11.91
CA VAL A 70 3.21 7.85 11.80
C VAL A 70 2.29 8.15 12.99
N VAL A 71 2.82 8.30 14.20
CA VAL A 71 2.03 8.70 15.37
C VAL A 71 1.48 10.11 15.19
N VAL A 72 2.28 11.07 14.71
CA VAL A 72 1.81 12.43 14.44
C VAL A 72 0.71 12.40 13.38
N GLN A 73 0.91 11.67 12.28
CA GLN A 73 -0.11 11.48 11.25
C GLN A 73 -1.40 10.88 11.84
N LEU A 74 -1.31 9.81 12.62
CA LEU A 74 -2.47 9.19 13.28
C LEU A 74 -3.20 10.15 14.21
N VAL A 75 -2.47 10.90 15.04
CA VAL A 75 -3.06 11.93 15.91
C VAL A 75 -3.86 12.94 15.08
N THR A 76 -3.30 13.42 13.97
CA THR A 76 -4.01 14.38 13.11
C THR A 76 -5.26 13.79 12.45
N ILE A 77 -5.22 12.53 12.01
CA ILE A 77 -6.38 11.81 11.46
C ILE A 77 -7.47 11.65 12.53
N VAL A 78 -7.10 11.23 13.75
CA VAL A 78 -8.03 11.07 14.87
C VAL A 78 -8.70 12.39 15.24
N VAL A 79 -7.93 13.49 15.28
CA VAL A 79 -8.47 14.82 15.56
C VAL A 79 -9.38 15.31 14.44
N ALA A 80 -9.01 15.10 13.17
CA ALA A 80 -9.83 15.48 12.02
C ALA A 80 -11.16 14.72 12.00
N LEU A 81 -11.14 13.40 12.21
CA LEU A 81 -12.35 12.60 12.34
C LEU A 81 -13.22 13.09 13.51
N ARG A 82 -12.62 13.39 14.67
CA ARG A 82 -13.36 13.95 15.81
C ARG A 82 -14.02 15.28 15.49
N LEU A 83 -13.34 16.16 14.76
CA LEU A 83 -13.90 17.44 14.33
C LEU A 83 -15.13 17.22 13.43
N VAL A 84 -15.03 16.29 12.47
CA VAL A 84 -16.14 15.91 11.59
C VAL A 84 -17.30 15.32 12.39
N ALA A 85 -17.04 14.45 13.36
CA ALA A 85 -18.09 13.87 14.21
C ALA A 85 -18.84 14.92 15.04
N ILE A 86 -18.14 15.92 15.55
CA ILE A 86 -18.75 17.03 16.30
C ILE A 86 -19.67 17.85 15.39
N GLU A 87 -19.20 18.24 14.20
CA GLU A 87 -20.00 19.00 13.22
C GLU A 87 -21.24 18.22 12.76
N LEU A 88 -21.12 16.90 12.58
CA LEU A 88 -22.25 16.04 12.21
C LEU A 88 -23.22 15.75 13.37
N GLY A 89 -22.94 16.26 14.58
CA GLY A 89 -23.80 16.08 15.76
C GLY A 89 -23.81 14.66 16.31
N MET A 90 -22.81 13.84 15.96
CA MET A 90 -22.70 12.44 16.39
C MET A 90 -22.73 12.25 17.92
N PRO A 91 -22.06 13.11 18.74
CA PRO A 91 -22.14 12.98 20.20
C PRO A 91 -23.57 13.06 20.73
N ALA A 92 -24.41 13.91 20.11
CA ALA A 92 -25.81 14.05 20.50
C ALA A 92 -26.70 12.90 20.00
N MET A 93 -26.32 12.22 18.91
CA MET A 93 -27.00 11.01 18.44
C MET A 93 -26.71 9.83 19.35
N LEU A 94 -25.45 9.69 19.78
CA LEU A 94 -25.01 8.59 20.63
C LEU A 94 -25.43 8.75 22.09
N ALA A 95 -25.42 9.97 22.64
CA ALA A 95 -25.94 10.24 23.99
C ALA A 95 -27.44 9.91 24.15
N ARG A 96 -28.17 9.79 23.03
CA ARG A 96 -29.59 9.41 22.98
C ARG A 96 -29.80 7.93 22.62
N ALA A 97 -28.73 7.18 22.37
CA ALA A 97 -28.82 5.75 22.08
C ALA A 97 -29.15 4.96 23.36
N PRO A 98 -30.03 3.94 23.30
CA PRO A 98 -30.34 3.10 24.47
C PRO A 98 -29.09 2.42 25.01
N GLY A 99 -28.80 2.60 26.31
CA GLY A 99 -27.65 1.99 26.99
C GLY A 99 -26.43 2.91 27.20
N ALA A 100 -26.49 4.19 26.82
CA ALA A 100 -25.41 5.13 27.13
C ALA A 100 -25.36 5.45 28.63
N ASP A 101 -24.29 5.03 29.33
CA ASP A 101 -24.08 5.34 30.74
C ASP A 101 -23.60 6.80 30.93
N PRO A 102 -24.36 7.68 31.62
CA PRO A 102 -23.97 9.08 31.85
C PRO A 102 -22.64 9.21 32.62
N ALA A 103 -22.28 8.21 33.43
CA ALA A 103 -21.08 8.24 34.28
C ALA A 103 -19.77 7.96 33.51
N GLU A 104 -19.81 7.17 32.43
CA GLU A 104 -18.66 6.95 31.54
C GLU A 104 -18.50 8.09 30.51
N THR A 105 -19.61 8.71 30.10
CA THR A 105 -19.63 9.84 29.16
C THR A 105 -18.86 11.06 29.70
N GLY A 106 -18.73 11.18 31.03
CA GLY A 106 -17.98 12.24 31.72
C GLY A 106 -16.49 11.95 31.94
N ARG A 107 -16.00 10.71 31.78
CA ARG A 107 -14.55 10.45 31.71
C ARG A 107 -14.11 10.70 30.28
N GLU A 108 -13.71 11.93 30.01
CA GLU A 108 -12.98 12.28 28.80
C GLU A 108 -11.84 11.27 28.58
N THR A 109 -12.02 10.32 27.65
CA THR A 109 -10.92 9.46 27.23
C THR A 109 -9.90 10.37 26.57
N THR A 110 -8.82 10.61 27.31
CA THR A 110 -7.72 11.49 26.93
C THR A 110 -7.27 11.11 25.53
N LEU A 111 -7.02 12.09 24.65
CA LEU A 111 -6.63 11.87 23.26
C LEU A 111 -5.53 10.79 23.14
N ALA A 112 -4.55 10.80 24.04
CA ALA A 112 -3.50 9.78 24.11
C ALA A 112 -4.03 8.34 24.25
N ARG A 113 -5.06 8.09 25.07
CA ARG A 113 -5.66 6.76 25.23
C ARG A 113 -6.38 6.34 23.96
N LEU A 114 -7.08 7.27 23.29
CA LEU A 114 -7.71 6.96 22.02
C LEU A 114 -6.66 6.56 20.97
N VAL A 115 -5.61 7.38 20.84
CA VAL A 115 -4.55 7.14 19.88
C VAL A 115 -3.88 5.80 20.15
N ALA A 116 -3.56 5.48 21.41
CA ALA A 116 -3.00 4.18 21.80
C ALA A 116 -3.90 3.00 21.37
N VAL A 117 -5.20 3.04 21.68
CA VAL A 117 -6.14 1.96 21.31
C VAL A 117 -6.31 1.82 19.79
N THR A 118 -6.17 2.93 19.04
CA THR A 118 -6.28 2.92 17.58
C THR A 118 -4.96 2.60 16.87
N LEU A 119 -3.84 2.62 17.58
CA LEU A 119 -2.51 2.56 16.98
C LEU A 119 -2.23 1.21 16.33
N LEU A 120 -2.47 0.09 17.03
CA LEU A 120 -2.18 -1.23 16.48
C LEU A 120 -3.07 -1.56 15.27
N PRO A 121 -4.42 -1.40 15.32
CA PRO A 121 -5.25 -1.67 14.16
C PRO A 121 -4.87 -0.79 12.96
N PHE A 122 -4.49 0.47 13.22
CA PHE A 122 -4.03 1.38 12.19
C PHE A 122 -2.68 0.95 11.61
N LEU A 123 -1.72 0.53 12.44
CA LEU A 123 -0.42 0.06 12.00
C LEU A 123 -0.55 -1.21 11.14
N VAL A 124 -1.37 -2.17 11.58
CA VAL A 124 -1.66 -3.39 10.83
C VAL A 124 -2.32 -3.06 9.49
N MET A 125 -3.28 -2.15 9.48
CA MET A 125 -3.91 -1.68 8.24
C MET A 125 -2.90 -0.99 7.31
N TYR A 126 -2.03 -0.15 7.86
CA TYR A 126 -0.99 0.56 7.08
C TYR A 126 0.01 -0.41 6.46
N ALA A 127 0.37 -1.44 7.22
CA ALA A 127 1.23 -2.51 6.75
C ALA A 127 0.58 -3.35 5.65
N ALA A 128 -0.69 -3.76 5.86
CA ALA A 128 -1.42 -4.62 4.93
C ALA A 128 -1.68 -3.97 3.57
N PHE A 129 -1.81 -2.64 3.51
CA PHE A 129 -2.01 -1.89 2.27
C PHE A 129 -0.73 -1.28 1.69
N GLY A 130 0.45 -1.62 2.23
CA GLY A 130 1.73 -1.19 1.68
C GLY A 130 2.16 0.23 2.02
N PHE A 131 1.36 1.03 2.74
CA PHE A 131 1.72 2.40 3.12
C PHE A 131 3.05 2.47 3.88
N LEU A 132 3.32 1.50 4.76
CA LEU A 132 4.60 1.42 5.47
C LEU A 132 5.77 1.07 4.54
N ALA A 133 5.54 0.25 3.52
CA ALA A 133 6.54 -0.08 2.52
C ALA A 133 6.87 1.15 1.66
N ASP A 134 5.88 1.98 1.33
CA ASP A 134 6.08 3.25 0.61
C ASP A 134 6.94 4.22 1.44
N TYR A 135 6.69 4.31 2.76
CA TYR A 135 7.53 5.07 3.68
C TYR A 135 8.97 4.59 3.69
N ALA A 136 9.18 3.28 3.84
CA ALA A 136 10.51 2.69 3.84
C ALA A 136 11.21 2.94 2.50
N ARG A 137 10.50 2.80 1.37
CA ARG A 137 11.03 3.04 0.02
C ARG A 137 11.46 4.49 -0.16
N ARG A 138 10.65 5.47 0.26
CA ARG A 138 11.00 6.90 0.22
C ARG A 138 12.24 7.19 1.06
N LEU A 139 12.31 6.65 2.27
CA LEU A 139 13.46 6.83 3.15
C LEU A 139 14.74 6.23 2.56
N VAL A 140 14.69 4.98 2.09
CA VAL A 140 15.82 4.29 1.47
C VAL A 140 16.30 5.09 0.27
N THR A 141 15.38 5.48 -0.61
CA THR A 141 15.65 6.33 -1.78
C THR A 141 16.41 7.60 -1.39
N LEU A 142 15.91 8.32 -0.39
CA LEU A 142 16.51 9.59 0.03
C LEU A 142 17.87 9.38 0.72
N SER A 143 18.03 8.31 1.49
CA SER A 143 19.29 7.94 2.15
C SER A 143 20.36 7.52 1.14
N THR A 144 20.00 6.70 0.15
CA THR A 144 20.91 6.30 -0.92
C THR A 144 21.34 7.51 -1.74
N TYR A 145 20.44 8.43 -2.07
CA TYR A 145 20.81 9.62 -2.82
C TYR A 145 21.70 10.59 -2.01
N ARG A 146 21.35 10.83 -0.73
CA ARG A 146 22.04 11.84 0.08
C ARG A 146 23.38 11.37 0.65
N HIS A 147 23.47 10.11 1.05
CA HIS A 147 24.64 9.56 1.75
C HIS A 147 25.34 8.44 0.99
N GLY A 148 24.79 7.94 -0.13
CA GLY A 148 25.32 6.76 -0.84
C GLY A 148 25.23 5.48 -0.01
N ALA A 149 24.47 5.49 1.09
CA ALA A 149 24.41 4.39 2.04
C ALA A 149 23.32 3.39 1.65
N ASP A 150 23.65 2.09 1.73
CA ASP A 150 22.68 1.01 1.60
C ASP A 150 21.97 0.76 2.94
N LEU A 151 20.96 1.59 3.20
CA LEU A 151 20.12 1.47 4.40
C LEU A 151 19.42 0.11 4.48
N VAL A 152 19.09 -0.49 3.33
CA VAL A 152 18.43 -1.79 3.27
C VAL A 152 19.36 -2.86 3.83
N SER A 153 20.62 -2.90 3.38
CA SER A 153 21.63 -3.79 3.93
C SER A 153 21.86 -3.55 5.42
N ALA A 154 21.94 -2.29 5.86
CA ALA A 154 22.18 -1.96 7.27
C ALA A 154 21.05 -2.42 8.21
N LEU A 155 19.80 -2.38 7.74
CA LEU A 155 18.62 -2.79 8.50
C LEU A 155 18.21 -4.25 8.29
N ASN A 156 18.83 -4.96 7.34
CA ASN A 156 18.50 -6.34 7.04
C ASN A 156 19.17 -7.29 8.04
N PRO A 157 18.40 -8.05 8.85
CA PRO A 157 18.97 -9.02 9.77
C PRO A 157 19.57 -10.26 9.07
N GLY A 158 19.56 -10.35 7.74
CA GLY A 158 19.96 -11.54 6.98
C GLY A 158 18.75 -12.42 6.65
N VAL A 159 18.82 -13.17 5.55
CA VAL A 159 17.70 -14.00 5.04
C VAL A 159 17.91 -15.47 5.40
N GLU A 160 19.16 -15.89 5.46
CA GLU A 160 19.52 -17.26 5.76
C GLU A 160 19.44 -17.47 7.27
N TRP A 161 18.84 -18.59 7.69
CA TRP A 161 18.66 -18.93 9.10
C TRP A 161 19.95 -18.78 9.92
N GLU A 162 21.10 -19.15 9.36
CA GLU A 162 22.41 -19.04 10.02
C GLU A 162 22.90 -17.59 10.16
N THR A 163 22.61 -16.74 9.17
CA THR A 163 22.98 -15.32 9.16
C THR A 163 22.13 -14.47 10.13
N ILE A 164 20.89 -14.89 10.39
CA ILE A 164 19.97 -14.16 11.29
C ILE A 164 20.52 -14.07 12.71
N TRP A 165 21.00 -15.19 13.27
CA TRP A 165 21.49 -15.22 14.65
C TRP A 165 22.83 -14.51 14.85
N THR A 166 23.59 -14.33 13.77
CA THR A 166 24.91 -13.67 13.78
C THR A 166 24.83 -12.19 13.42
N SER A 167 23.70 -11.72 12.88
CA SER A 167 23.49 -10.32 12.54
C SER A 167 23.40 -9.43 13.78
N GLY A 168 24.26 -8.41 13.85
CA GLY A 168 24.19 -7.40 14.90
C GLY A 168 22.84 -6.66 14.89
N THR A 169 22.24 -6.45 13.72
CA THR A 169 20.95 -5.79 13.56
C THR A 169 19.83 -6.58 14.22
N PHE A 170 19.82 -7.91 14.11
CA PHE A 170 18.85 -8.77 14.79
C PHE A 170 18.89 -8.54 16.31
N TRP A 171 20.07 -8.57 16.92
CA TRP A 171 20.22 -8.38 18.37
C TRP A 171 19.87 -6.97 18.82
N VAL A 172 20.10 -5.94 17.99
CA VAL A 172 19.65 -4.57 18.27
C VAL A 172 18.12 -4.49 18.28
N LEU A 173 17.44 -5.09 17.31
CA LEU A 173 15.97 -5.13 17.26
C LEU A 173 15.38 -5.88 18.47
N VAL A 174 15.97 -7.02 18.83
CA VAL A 174 15.59 -7.78 20.03
C VAL A 174 15.83 -6.94 21.28
N ALA A 175 16.96 -6.22 21.39
CA ALA A 175 17.25 -5.35 22.51
C ALA A 175 16.23 -4.21 22.62
N ILE A 176 15.82 -3.58 21.51
CA ILE A 176 14.76 -2.56 21.49
C ILE A 176 13.46 -3.13 22.05
N LEU A 177 13.07 -4.35 21.66
CA LEU A 177 11.86 -5.00 22.16
C LEU A 177 11.95 -5.33 23.66
N VAL A 178 13.04 -6.01 24.06
CA VAL A 178 13.26 -6.51 25.42
C VAL A 178 13.43 -5.37 26.43
N VAL A 179 14.06 -4.26 26.04
CA VAL A 179 14.26 -3.08 26.91
C VAL A 179 13.06 -2.13 26.83
N GLY A 180 12.53 -1.89 25.63
CA GLY A 180 11.46 -0.93 25.41
C GLY A 180 10.15 -1.35 26.08
N TYR A 181 9.82 -2.64 26.11
CA TYR A 181 8.60 -3.13 26.76
C TYR A 181 8.57 -2.88 28.28
N PRO A 182 9.58 -3.27 29.08
CA PRO A 182 9.65 -2.88 30.50
C PRO A 182 9.60 -1.37 30.73
N VAL A 183 10.25 -0.58 29.86
CA VAL A 183 10.21 0.89 29.93
C VAL A 183 8.78 1.40 29.72
N GLN A 184 8.04 0.87 28.74
CA GLN A 184 6.64 1.19 28.49
C GLN A 184 5.78 0.91 29.73
N VAL A 185 5.92 -0.29 30.32
CA VAL A 185 5.19 -0.69 31.53
C VAL A 185 5.53 0.22 32.71
N LEU A 186 6.80 0.61 32.87
CA LEU A 186 7.23 1.48 33.95
C LEU A 186 6.69 2.91 33.79
N ILE A 187 6.70 3.45 32.57
CA ILE A 187 6.15 4.78 32.26
C ILE A 187 4.64 4.80 32.53
N GLU A 188 3.90 3.80 32.07
CA GLU A 188 2.45 3.74 32.26
C GLU A 188 2.09 3.65 33.75
N ARG A 189 2.80 2.81 34.52
CA ARG A 189 2.59 2.72 35.98
C ARG A 189 2.87 4.01 36.73
N ARG A 190 3.79 4.85 36.23
CA ARG A 190 4.19 6.12 36.87
C ARG A 190 3.52 7.34 36.25
N ARG A 191 2.62 7.16 35.29
CA ARG A 191 2.01 8.24 34.52
C ARG A 191 1.34 9.29 35.39
N ASP A 192 0.62 8.86 36.42
CA ASP A 192 -0.11 9.75 37.35
C ASP A 192 0.81 10.62 38.22
N HIS A 193 2.09 10.28 38.31
CA HIS A 193 3.07 11.03 39.11
C HIS A 193 3.73 12.19 38.33
N PHE A 194 3.57 12.24 36.99
CA PHE A 194 4.20 13.28 36.18
C PHE A 194 3.34 14.55 36.09
N ARG A 195 4.02 15.70 36.09
CA ARG A 195 3.38 17.03 35.96
C ARG A 195 2.62 17.23 34.64
N HIS A 196 2.99 16.50 33.59
CA HIS A 196 2.43 16.64 32.25
C HIS A 196 1.95 15.28 31.71
N PRO A 197 0.78 14.77 32.17
CA PRO A 197 0.30 13.43 31.81
C PRO A 197 -0.02 13.26 30.32
N LEU A 198 -0.24 14.36 29.59
CA LEU A 198 -0.44 14.37 28.13
C LEU A 198 0.84 14.07 27.36
N LEU A 199 1.94 14.76 27.70
CA LEU A 199 3.23 14.56 27.03
C LEU A 199 3.76 13.15 27.29
N VAL A 200 3.63 12.66 28.52
CA VAL A 200 3.98 11.29 28.89
C VAL A 200 3.13 10.28 28.11
N GLY A 201 1.82 10.55 27.97
CA GLY A 201 0.94 9.73 27.13
C GLY A 201 1.37 9.70 25.66
N LEU A 202 1.79 10.83 25.09
CA LEU A 202 2.30 10.88 23.71
C LEU A 202 3.61 10.11 23.56
N VAL A 203 4.54 10.25 24.51
CA VAL A 203 5.81 9.48 24.53
C VAL A 203 5.52 7.98 24.61
N LEU A 204 4.55 7.57 25.42
CA LEU A 204 4.14 6.18 25.50
C LEU A 204 3.58 5.66 24.17
N VAL A 205 2.76 6.45 23.49
CA VAL A 205 2.24 6.10 22.16
C VAL A 205 3.37 5.98 21.13
N VAL A 206 4.37 6.87 21.16
CA VAL A 206 5.54 6.78 20.27
C VAL A 206 6.37 5.53 20.58
N LEU A 207 6.55 5.20 21.86
CA LEU A 207 7.22 3.98 22.28
C LEU A 207 6.45 2.73 21.83
N GLU A 208 5.14 2.70 22.02
CA GLU A 208 4.25 1.62 21.57
C GLU A 208 4.30 1.47 20.05
N ALA A 209 4.31 2.58 19.30
CA ALA A 209 4.47 2.57 17.85
C ALA A 209 5.83 2.00 17.46
N THR A 210 6.90 2.44 18.11
CA THR A 210 8.27 1.94 17.85
C THR A 210 8.33 0.42 18.03
N LEU A 211 7.78 -0.09 19.14
CA LEU A 211 7.72 -1.53 19.41
C LEU A 211 6.84 -2.26 18.38
N GLY A 212 5.69 -1.69 18.03
CA GLY A 212 4.81 -2.22 16.99
C GLY A 212 5.50 -2.33 15.64
N PHE A 213 6.30 -1.33 15.24
CA PHE A 213 7.09 -1.36 14.01
C PHE A 213 8.18 -2.44 14.05
N VAL A 214 8.89 -2.60 15.18
CA VAL A 214 9.88 -3.67 15.34
C VAL A 214 9.23 -5.04 15.21
N VAL A 215 8.08 -5.25 15.87
CA VAL A 215 7.32 -6.51 15.78
C VAL A 215 6.85 -6.75 14.34
N LEU A 216 6.34 -5.71 13.68
CA LEU A 216 5.86 -5.80 12.31
C LEU A 216 6.98 -6.13 11.32
N LEU A 217 8.14 -5.47 11.45
CA LEU A 217 9.34 -5.76 10.65
C LEU A 217 9.78 -7.21 10.86
N GLY A 218 9.81 -7.66 12.11
CA GLY A 218 10.10 -9.05 12.45
C GLY A 218 9.09 -10.03 11.84
N ALA A 219 7.80 -9.70 11.87
CA ALA A 219 6.75 -10.53 11.29
C ALA A 219 6.89 -10.66 9.77
N PHE A 220 7.09 -9.55 9.05
CA PHE A 220 7.36 -9.59 7.61
C PHE A 220 8.60 -10.43 7.31
N ARG A 221 9.65 -10.28 8.12
CA ARG A 221 10.86 -11.07 7.93
C ARG A 221 10.63 -12.57 8.12
N ILE A 222 9.84 -12.95 9.13
CA ILE A 222 9.48 -14.35 9.35
C ILE A 222 8.69 -14.90 8.15
N VAL A 223 7.79 -14.11 7.58
CA VAL A 223 7.04 -14.49 6.37
C VAL A 223 7.99 -14.67 5.18
N ASP A 224 8.92 -13.75 4.93
CA ASP A 224 9.90 -13.88 3.83
C ASP A 224 10.77 -15.13 3.98
N VAL A 225 11.30 -15.35 5.19
CA VAL A 225 12.10 -16.53 5.51
C VAL A 225 11.26 -17.80 5.30
N PHE A 226 10.00 -17.80 5.70
CA PHE A 226 9.09 -18.92 5.50
C PHE A 226 8.79 -19.17 4.02
N VAL A 227 8.55 -18.12 3.23
CA VAL A 227 8.29 -18.22 1.79
C VAL A 227 9.53 -18.77 1.07
N LEU A 228 10.71 -18.23 1.35
CA LEU A 228 11.97 -18.70 0.76
C LEU A 228 12.30 -20.12 1.21
N TRP A 229 12.04 -20.45 2.48
CA TRP A 229 12.15 -21.82 2.98
C TRP A 229 11.21 -22.79 2.27
N ALA A 230 9.96 -22.37 1.99
CA ALA A 230 8.98 -23.19 1.29
C ALA A 230 9.35 -23.40 -0.19
N GLN A 231 9.90 -22.36 -0.84
CA GLN A 231 10.38 -22.42 -2.22
C GLN A 231 11.64 -23.28 -2.37
N GLY A 232 12.56 -23.24 -1.41
CA GLY A 232 13.85 -23.92 -1.49
C GLY A 232 13.86 -25.41 -1.14
N ARG A 233 12.72 -26.03 -0.80
CA ARG A 233 12.66 -27.43 -0.33
C ARG A 233 11.85 -28.34 -1.24
N GLU A 234 12.00 -29.64 -0.98
CA GLU A 234 11.21 -30.75 -1.54
C GLU A 234 9.68 -30.56 -1.46
N ALA A 235 9.17 -29.58 -0.70
CA ALA A 235 7.77 -29.20 -0.75
C ALA A 235 7.36 -28.63 -2.12
N ALA A 236 8.20 -27.78 -2.73
CA ALA A 236 7.98 -27.31 -4.10
C ALA A 236 8.03 -28.50 -5.07
N ALA A 237 9.04 -29.38 -4.93
CA ALA A 237 9.12 -30.59 -5.72
C ALA A 237 7.92 -31.53 -5.49
N TRP A 238 7.42 -31.70 -4.26
CA TRP A 238 6.25 -32.53 -3.96
C TRP A 238 4.98 -31.97 -4.59
N LEU A 239 4.84 -30.64 -4.58
CA LEU A 239 3.72 -29.94 -5.22
C LEU A 239 3.81 -30.09 -6.75
N GLU A 240 5.00 -29.98 -7.34
CA GLU A 240 5.27 -30.26 -8.75
C GLU A 240 4.95 -31.73 -9.12
N HIS A 241 5.36 -32.68 -8.28
CA HIS A 241 5.06 -34.11 -8.47
C HIS A 241 3.56 -34.39 -8.31
N GLY A 242 2.89 -33.74 -7.35
CA GLY A 242 1.44 -33.83 -7.17
C GLY A 242 0.67 -33.27 -8.38
N VAL A 243 1.14 -32.16 -8.94
CA VAL A 243 0.63 -31.58 -10.19
C VAL A 243 0.86 -32.52 -11.36
N ALA A 244 2.05 -33.11 -11.49
CA ALA A 244 2.36 -34.08 -12.55
C ALA A 244 1.50 -35.35 -12.45
N TRP A 245 1.26 -35.86 -11.25
CA TRP A 245 0.35 -36.98 -11.01
C TRP A 245 -1.09 -36.64 -11.41
N LEU A 246 -1.58 -35.45 -11.06
CA LEU A 246 -2.90 -34.95 -11.47
C LEU A 246 -3.04 -34.85 -12.99
N ARG A 247 -2.00 -34.46 -13.73
CA ARG A 247 -2.01 -34.46 -15.21
C ARG A 247 -2.25 -35.87 -15.78
N GLY A 248 -1.74 -36.90 -15.13
CA GLY A 248 -1.93 -38.29 -15.57
C GLY A 248 -3.36 -38.80 -15.45
N LEU A 249 -4.19 -38.19 -14.60
CA LEU A 249 -5.57 -38.65 -14.33
C LEU A 249 -6.63 -38.05 -15.26
N PHE A 250 -6.33 -36.93 -15.93
CA PHE A 250 -7.32 -36.22 -16.74
C PHE A 250 -6.78 -35.94 -18.15
N PRO A 251 -7.58 -36.17 -19.21
CA PRO A 251 -7.15 -35.96 -20.60
C PRO A 251 -7.07 -34.49 -21.01
N PHE A 252 -7.41 -33.56 -20.11
CA PHE A 252 -7.29 -32.11 -20.29
C PHE A 252 -6.34 -31.56 -19.23
N ASP A 253 -5.58 -30.52 -19.57
CA ASP A 253 -4.55 -29.94 -18.70
C ASP A 253 -5.17 -29.11 -17.57
N LEU A 254 -5.79 -29.81 -16.60
CA LEU A 254 -6.36 -29.24 -15.39
C LEU A 254 -5.37 -28.32 -14.66
N PRO A 255 -4.09 -28.67 -14.51
CA PRO A 255 -3.13 -27.77 -13.91
C PRO A 255 -2.98 -26.46 -14.66
N ALA A 256 -2.93 -26.46 -15.99
CA ALA A 256 -2.89 -25.21 -16.75
C ALA A 256 -4.15 -24.36 -16.50
N ILE A 257 -5.34 -24.97 -16.43
CA ILE A 257 -6.60 -24.27 -16.13
C ILE A 257 -6.62 -23.74 -14.69
N VAL A 258 -6.13 -24.52 -13.72
CA VAL A 258 -6.06 -24.12 -12.32
C VAL A 258 -5.04 -23.00 -12.13
N VAL A 259 -3.87 -23.10 -12.76
CA VAL A 259 -2.83 -22.06 -12.73
C VAL A 259 -3.34 -20.80 -13.41
N ALA A 260 -3.94 -20.89 -14.60
CA ALA A 260 -4.51 -19.73 -15.30
C ALA A 260 -5.68 -19.10 -14.53
N GLY A 261 -6.56 -19.93 -13.93
CA GLY A 261 -7.67 -19.47 -13.12
C GLY A 261 -7.21 -18.84 -11.80
N TRP A 262 -6.18 -19.42 -11.18
CA TRP A 262 -5.56 -18.89 -9.97
C TRP A 262 -4.76 -17.62 -10.25
N SER A 263 -3.97 -17.56 -11.33
CA SER A 263 -3.25 -16.35 -11.75
C SER A 263 -4.24 -15.25 -12.10
N PHE A 264 -5.28 -15.53 -12.90
CA PHE A 264 -6.36 -14.56 -13.14
C PHE A 264 -7.00 -14.08 -11.84
N PHE A 265 -7.29 -15.00 -10.90
CA PHE A 265 -7.86 -14.62 -9.62
C PHE A 265 -6.90 -13.76 -8.79
N VAL A 266 -5.63 -14.13 -8.66
CA VAL A 266 -4.64 -13.43 -7.82
C VAL A 266 -4.17 -12.12 -8.45
N GLU A 267 -4.03 -12.05 -9.77
CA GLU A 267 -3.50 -10.89 -10.50
C GLU A 267 -4.59 -9.88 -10.87
N GLN A 268 -5.82 -10.33 -11.13
CA GLN A 268 -6.90 -9.45 -11.62
C GLN A 268 -8.02 -9.28 -10.58
N VAL A 269 -8.55 -10.37 -10.01
CA VAL A 269 -9.73 -10.30 -9.13
C VAL A 269 -9.37 -9.88 -7.71
N TRP A 270 -8.33 -10.47 -7.14
CA TRP A 270 -7.91 -10.27 -5.77
C TRP A 270 -7.48 -8.83 -5.49
N PRO A 271 -6.69 -8.15 -6.35
CA PRO A 271 -6.33 -6.76 -6.12
C PRO A 271 -7.55 -5.85 -6.20
N VAL A 272 -8.48 -6.09 -7.13
CA VAL A 272 -9.74 -5.35 -7.23
C VAL A 272 -10.59 -5.53 -5.97
N VAL A 273 -10.69 -6.75 -5.44
CA VAL A 273 -11.43 -7.01 -4.18
C VAL A 273 -10.73 -6.34 -3.00
N LEU A 274 -9.41 -6.49 -2.89
CA LEU A 274 -8.63 -6.01 -1.75
C LEU A 274 -8.53 -4.48 -1.72
N HIS A 275 -8.16 -3.86 -2.84
CA HIS A 275 -8.04 -2.40 -2.95
C HIS A 275 -9.40 -1.72 -3.16
N GLY A 276 -10.29 -2.31 -3.94
CA GLY A 276 -11.58 -1.69 -4.28
C GLY A 276 -12.68 -1.87 -3.25
N LEU A 277 -12.72 -2.98 -2.51
CA LEU A 277 -13.76 -3.25 -1.51
C LEU A 277 -13.19 -3.26 -0.09
N THR A 278 -12.15 -4.04 0.16
CA THR A 278 -11.63 -4.25 1.52
C THR A 278 -11.05 -2.97 2.11
N ARG A 279 -10.28 -2.19 1.33
CA ARG A 279 -9.70 -0.90 1.75
C ARG A 279 -10.75 0.12 2.20
N PRO A 280 -11.80 0.47 1.42
CA PRO A 280 -12.85 1.36 1.89
C PRO A 280 -13.52 0.88 3.18
N PHE A 281 -13.83 -0.42 3.28
CA PHE A 281 -14.52 -0.95 4.46
C PHE A 281 -13.63 -0.99 5.71
N LEU A 282 -12.33 -1.27 5.57
CA LEU A 282 -11.38 -1.17 6.68
C LEU A 282 -11.26 0.27 7.17
N TRP A 283 -11.16 1.24 6.25
CA TRP A 283 -11.14 2.66 6.64
C TRP A 283 -12.42 3.07 7.37
N LEU A 284 -13.58 2.58 6.91
CA LEU A 284 -14.85 2.85 7.57
C LEU A 284 -14.95 2.19 8.95
N ALA A 285 -14.39 1.00 9.12
CA ALA A 285 -14.24 0.36 10.43
C ALA A 285 -13.30 1.15 11.34
N MET A 286 -12.19 1.68 10.82
CA MET A 286 -11.29 2.54 11.58
C MET A 286 -11.94 3.84 12.01
N ALA A 287 -12.73 4.47 11.15
CA ALA A 287 -13.55 5.61 11.53
C ALA A 287 -14.52 5.22 12.66
N GLY A 288 -15.18 4.05 12.53
CA GLY A 288 -16.02 3.49 13.56
C GLY A 288 -15.32 3.19 14.88
N LEU A 289 -14.05 2.79 14.87
CA LEU A 289 -13.23 2.61 16.06
C LEU A 289 -12.95 3.97 16.74
N VAL A 290 -12.55 4.98 15.96
CA VAL A 290 -12.30 6.35 16.44
C VAL A 290 -13.55 6.96 17.06
N PHE A 291 -14.72 6.74 16.45
CA PHE A 291 -16.01 7.22 16.94
C PHE A 291 -16.57 6.39 18.11
N GLY A 292 -16.48 5.06 18.04
CA GLY A 292 -17.07 4.11 18.98
C GLY A 292 -16.33 3.98 20.30
N SER A 293 -15.01 4.23 20.30
CA SER A 293 -14.16 4.22 21.51
C SER A 293 -14.63 5.14 22.66
N ARG A 294 -15.54 6.09 22.39
CA ARG A 294 -16.14 6.95 23.40
C ARG A 294 -17.46 6.46 23.97
N MET A 295 -18.19 5.56 23.30
CA MET A 295 -19.67 5.60 23.42
C MET A 295 -20.35 4.25 23.64
N LEU A 296 -19.66 3.12 23.52
CA LEU A 296 -20.24 1.80 23.81
C LEU A 296 -19.19 0.93 24.51
N THR A 297 -19.32 0.77 25.82
CA THR A 297 -18.65 -0.29 26.56
C THR A 297 -19.09 -1.62 25.91
N LEU A 298 -18.15 -2.53 25.62
CA LEU A 298 -18.37 -3.80 24.92
C LEU A 298 -19.58 -4.62 25.45
N ALA A 299 -19.94 -4.42 26.72
CA ALA A 299 -21.08 -5.04 27.38
C ALA A 299 -22.44 -4.54 26.87
N ASP A 300 -22.58 -3.28 26.49
CA ASP A 300 -23.87 -2.70 26.08
C ASP A 300 -24.17 -2.98 24.60
N LEU A 301 -23.15 -3.07 23.74
CA LEU A 301 -23.30 -3.54 22.35
C LEU A 301 -23.72 -5.01 22.26
N TRP A 302 -23.30 -5.85 23.21
CA TRP A 302 -23.76 -7.24 23.33
C TRP A 302 -25.17 -7.36 23.93
N ARG A 303 -25.62 -6.36 24.71
CA ARG A 303 -26.95 -6.34 25.34
C ARG A 303 -28.09 -5.92 24.42
N VAL A 304 -27.83 -5.22 23.33
CA VAL A 304 -28.87 -4.62 22.45
C VAL A 304 -29.57 -5.64 21.51
N GLY A 305 -29.49 -6.95 21.80
CA GLY A 305 -30.17 -7.96 20.98
C GLY A 305 -30.51 -9.29 21.66
N GLU A 306 -30.15 -9.50 22.92
CA GLU A 306 -30.54 -10.70 23.66
C GLU A 306 -31.71 -10.38 24.61
N PRO A 307 -32.85 -11.08 24.52
CA PRO A 307 -33.89 -10.95 25.52
C PRO A 307 -33.32 -11.33 26.88
N THR A 308 -33.49 -10.43 27.85
CA THR A 308 -33.08 -10.62 29.24
C THR A 308 -33.85 -11.78 29.87
N THR A 309 -33.33 -12.99 29.73
CA THR A 309 -33.80 -14.17 30.48
C THR A 309 -32.61 -14.80 31.18
N GLU A 310 -32.50 -14.53 32.49
CA GLU A 310 -32.01 -15.32 33.64
C GLU A 310 -30.78 -16.27 33.54
N ALA A 311 -30.19 -16.52 32.38
CA ALA A 311 -29.10 -17.48 32.16
C ALA A 311 -27.69 -16.89 32.43
N THR A 312 -27.59 -15.58 32.66
CA THR A 312 -26.34 -14.80 32.77
C THR A 312 -25.57 -15.03 34.07
N THR A 313 -26.21 -15.42 35.17
CA THR A 313 -25.53 -15.71 36.45
C THR A 313 -24.71 -17.01 36.39
N ARG A 314 -25.08 -17.98 35.54
CA ARG A 314 -24.42 -19.29 35.49
C ARG A 314 -23.11 -19.26 34.70
N ARG A 315 -23.04 -18.46 33.63
CA ARG A 315 -21.87 -18.36 32.74
C ARG A 315 -20.78 -17.46 33.32
N GLN A 316 -21.15 -16.38 34.03
CA GLN A 316 -20.22 -15.55 34.79
C GLN A 316 -19.57 -16.30 35.96
N GLY A 317 -20.32 -17.15 36.66
CA GLY A 317 -19.75 -18.03 37.69
C GLY A 317 -18.78 -19.08 37.15
N MET A 318 -18.98 -19.54 35.92
CA MET A 318 -18.08 -20.50 35.26
C MET A 318 -16.79 -19.84 34.76
N LEU A 319 -16.86 -18.63 34.22
CA LEU A 319 -15.67 -17.85 33.82
C LEU A 319 -14.85 -17.37 35.02
N ALA A 320 -15.50 -17.04 36.14
CA ALA A 320 -14.81 -16.74 37.39
C ALA A 320 -14.05 -17.97 37.94
N ARG A 321 -14.61 -19.18 37.78
CA ARG A 321 -13.93 -20.44 38.14
C ARG A 321 -12.77 -20.79 37.21
N LEU A 322 -12.90 -20.53 35.91
CA LEU A 322 -11.80 -20.77 34.96
C LEU A 322 -10.63 -19.79 35.18
N ARG A 323 -10.90 -18.55 35.59
CA ARG A 323 -9.86 -17.58 35.98
C ARG A 323 -9.18 -17.90 37.31
N SER A 324 -9.87 -18.59 38.24
CA SER A 324 -9.22 -19.06 39.46
C SER A 324 -8.32 -20.28 39.20
N ASP A 325 -8.65 -21.12 38.22
CA ASP A 325 -7.84 -22.29 37.86
C ASP A 325 -6.58 -21.92 37.06
N SER A 326 -6.59 -20.84 36.27
CA SER A 326 -5.41 -20.39 35.52
C SER A 326 -4.33 -19.74 36.41
N ALA A 327 -4.70 -19.18 37.57
CA ALA A 327 -3.78 -18.58 38.54
C ALA A 327 -2.85 -19.62 39.23
N GLN A 328 -3.10 -20.91 39.04
CA GLN A 328 -2.39 -21.99 39.76
C GLN A 328 -1.35 -22.75 38.91
N ALA A 329 -1.15 -22.39 37.63
CA ALA A 329 -0.15 -22.99 36.76
C ALA A 329 1.25 -22.36 36.98
N ARG A 330 2.07 -22.95 37.87
CA ARG A 330 3.47 -22.55 38.09
C ARG A 330 4.43 -23.27 37.14
N GLY A 331 5.29 -22.50 36.46
CA GLY A 331 6.50 -22.96 35.77
C GLY A 331 6.40 -22.81 34.24
N LEU A 332 7.48 -22.31 33.59
CA LEU A 332 7.81 -22.12 32.15
C LEU A 332 6.66 -21.98 31.14
N ARG A 333 5.68 -22.86 31.17
CA ARG A 333 4.35 -22.69 30.57
C ARG A 333 3.66 -21.40 31.02
N SER A 334 3.86 -20.90 32.24
CA SER A 334 3.34 -19.58 32.63
C SER A 334 4.03 -18.42 31.90
N VAL A 335 5.29 -18.59 31.46
CA VAL A 335 6.00 -17.55 30.69
C VAL A 335 5.55 -17.60 29.24
N VAL A 336 5.38 -18.79 28.66
CA VAL A 336 4.84 -18.96 27.30
C VAL A 336 3.37 -18.53 27.25
N LEU A 337 2.55 -18.93 28.22
CA LEU A 337 1.16 -18.48 28.33
C LEU A 337 1.09 -17.00 28.64
N ASN A 338 2.00 -16.40 29.43
CA ASN A 338 2.02 -14.95 29.61
C ASN A 338 2.44 -14.22 28.32
N VAL A 339 3.31 -14.77 27.48
CA VAL A 339 3.67 -14.15 26.19
C VAL A 339 2.54 -14.31 25.18
N GLU A 340 1.90 -15.49 25.13
CA GLU A 340 0.75 -15.78 24.29
C GLU A 340 -0.47 -14.94 24.73
N GLU A 341 -0.75 -14.86 26.03
CA GLU A 341 -1.79 -14.02 26.61
C GLU A 341 -1.45 -12.54 26.43
N LEU A 342 -0.19 -12.09 26.52
CA LEU A 342 0.15 -10.68 26.31
C LEU A 342 0.07 -10.25 24.84
N VAL A 343 0.44 -11.12 23.90
CA VAL A 343 0.36 -10.84 22.45
C VAL A 343 -1.08 -11.01 21.95
N LEU A 344 -1.81 -12.04 22.39
CA LEU A 344 -3.18 -12.30 21.94
C LEU A 344 -4.24 -11.47 22.68
N ASP A 345 -4.09 -11.18 23.98
CA ASP A 345 -5.03 -10.32 24.72
C ASP A 345 -4.93 -8.86 24.23
N GLY A 346 -3.73 -8.41 23.83
CA GLY A 346 -3.55 -7.11 23.17
C GLY A 346 -4.25 -7.03 21.81
N ILE A 347 -4.19 -8.11 21.02
CA ILE A 347 -4.88 -8.20 19.72
C ILE A 347 -6.40 -8.27 19.93
N ASP A 348 -6.89 -9.09 20.86
CA ASP A 348 -8.32 -9.21 21.13
C ASP A 348 -8.93 -7.90 21.62
N VAL A 349 -8.26 -7.19 22.54
CA VAL A 349 -8.74 -5.90 23.07
C VAL A 349 -8.83 -4.82 21.97
N GLN A 350 -7.95 -4.85 20.97
CA GLN A 350 -7.88 -3.81 19.94
C GLN A 350 -8.59 -4.15 18.63
N VAL A 351 -8.60 -5.43 18.23
CA VAL A 351 -9.21 -5.92 16.98
C VAL A 351 -10.70 -6.17 17.13
N LEU A 352 -11.17 -6.65 18.28
CA LEU A 352 -12.61 -6.92 18.50
C LEU A 352 -13.48 -5.67 18.31
N PRO A 353 -13.14 -4.48 18.85
CA PRO A 353 -13.94 -3.28 18.61
C PRO A 353 -13.98 -2.86 17.14
N ALA A 354 -12.85 -2.97 16.42
CA ALA A 354 -12.79 -2.67 14.99
C ALA A 354 -13.70 -3.62 14.19
N TRP A 355 -13.62 -4.92 14.48
CA TRP A 355 -14.50 -5.92 13.86
C TRP A 355 -15.98 -5.69 14.14
N GLN A 356 -16.33 -5.30 15.37
CA GLN A 356 -17.71 -4.98 15.72
C GLN A 356 -18.22 -3.74 14.98
N SER A 357 -17.39 -2.70 14.86
CA SER A 357 -17.74 -1.51 14.09
C SER A 357 -17.96 -1.83 12.60
N LEU A 358 -17.12 -2.71 12.03
CA LEU A 358 -17.29 -3.22 10.67
C LEU A 358 -18.60 -3.99 10.53
N ARG A 359 -18.91 -4.89 11.47
CA ARG A 359 -20.16 -5.66 11.47
C ARG A 359 -21.39 -4.77 11.55
N LEU A 360 -21.32 -3.66 12.29
CA LEU A 360 -22.38 -2.66 12.31
C LEU A 360 -22.51 -2.05 10.91
N VAL A 361 -21.44 -1.49 10.36
CA VAL A 361 -21.47 -0.89 9.02
C VAL A 361 -22.02 -1.86 7.96
N LEU A 362 -21.61 -3.13 7.98
CA LEU A 362 -22.06 -4.16 7.03
C LEU A 362 -23.57 -4.47 7.11
N ARG A 363 -24.22 -4.15 8.23
CA ARG A 363 -25.67 -4.33 8.41
C ARG A 363 -26.51 -3.13 7.95
N ALA A 364 -25.90 -1.99 7.60
CA ALA A 364 -26.61 -0.82 7.09
C ALA A 364 -27.30 -1.04 5.72
N GLY A 365 -26.94 -2.14 5.04
CA GLY A 365 -27.61 -2.60 3.82
C GLY A 365 -26.77 -2.43 2.55
N TRP A 366 -27.03 -3.28 1.55
CA TRP A 366 -26.26 -3.33 0.31
C TRP A 366 -26.21 -2.00 -0.46
N PRO A 367 -27.32 -1.26 -0.65
CA PRO A 367 -27.28 0.00 -1.40
C PRO A 367 -26.35 1.05 -0.77
N PHE A 368 -26.31 1.14 0.56
CA PHE A 368 -25.41 2.03 1.27
C PHE A 368 -23.95 1.60 1.10
N LEU A 369 -23.64 0.30 1.29
CA LEU A 369 -22.28 -0.22 1.15
C LEU A 369 -21.72 -0.02 -0.25
N GLY A 370 -22.53 -0.30 -1.29
CA GLY A 370 -22.15 -0.06 -2.67
C GLY A 370 -21.94 1.42 -2.99
N ALA A 371 -22.82 2.30 -2.49
CA ALA A 371 -22.70 3.74 -2.68
C ALA A 371 -21.42 4.30 -2.03
N TYR A 372 -21.13 3.86 -0.81
CA TYR A 372 -19.91 4.23 -0.10
C TYR A 372 -18.66 3.73 -0.81
N ALA A 373 -18.62 2.45 -1.21
CA ALA A 373 -17.49 1.89 -1.96
C ALA A 373 -17.24 2.64 -3.27
N ILE A 374 -18.29 2.92 -4.06
CA ILE A 374 -18.20 3.72 -5.28
C ILE A 374 -17.66 5.12 -4.98
N ALA A 375 -18.21 5.82 -3.97
CA ALA A 375 -17.76 7.16 -3.62
C ALA A 375 -16.28 7.19 -3.21
N PHE A 376 -15.85 6.21 -2.41
CA PHE A 376 -14.47 6.06 -1.98
C PHE A 376 -13.54 5.78 -3.17
N THR A 377 -13.89 4.82 -4.03
CA THR A 377 -13.07 4.47 -5.21
C THR A 377 -12.97 5.62 -6.20
N VAL A 378 -14.05 6.36 -6.44
CA VAL A 378 -14.02 7.55 -7.30
C VAL A 378 -13.12 8.63 -6.70
N LEU A 379 -13.14 8.81 -5.39
CA LEU A 379 -12.28 9.79 -4.71
C LEU A 379 -10.80 9.38 -4.74
N ASP A 380 -10.49 8.11 -4.48
CA ASP A 380 -9.13 7.54 -4.57
C ASP A 380 -8.57 7.71 -6.00
N ALA A 381 -9.36 7.35 -7.01
CA ALA A 381 -8.97 7.51 -8.41
C ALA A 381 -8.87 8.97 -8.85
N ALA A 382 -9.71 9.86 -8.33
CA ALA A 382 -9.55 11.30 -8.56
C ALA A 382 -8.23 11.81 -7.96
N GLY A 383 -7.79 11.24 -6.84
CA GLY A 383 -6.48 11.51 -6.27
C GLY A 383 -5.34 11.05 -7.16
N SER A 384 -5.35 9.78 -7.58
CA SER A 384 -4.33 9.25 -8.50
C SER A 384 -4.31 9.97 -9.85
N ALA A 385 -5.47 10.36 -10.38
CA ALA A 385 -5.55 11.16 -11.60
C ALA A 385 -4.97 12.57 -11.40
N LEU A 386 -5.17 13.17 -10.23
CA LEU A 386 -4.59 14.47 -9.90
C LEU A 386 -3.06 14.39 -9.77
N GLU A 387 -2.54 13.33 -9.15
CA GLU A 387 -1.10 13.02 -9.13
C GLU A 387 -0.55 12.87 -10.54
N GLY A 388 -1.18 12.02 -11.36
CA GLY A 388 -0.76 11.81 -12.75
C GLY A 388 -0.81 13.09 -13.60
N LEU A 389 -1.75 14.00 -13.34
CA LEU A 389 -1.79 15.32 -13.98
C LEU A 389 -0.62 16.20 -13.52
N VAL A 390 -0.30 16.19 -12.23
CA VAL A 390 0.86 16.93 -11.69
C VAL A 390 2.16 16.36 -12.27
N ASP A 391 2.26 15.04 -12.35
CA ASP A 391 3.41 14.34 -12.93
C ASP A 391 3.56 14.64 -14.42
N LEU A 392 2.46 14.72 -15.16
CA LEU A 392 2.48 15.12 -16.57
C LEU A 392 2.90 16.58 -16.76
N VAL A 393 2.44 17.49 -15.88
CA VAL A 393 2.77 18.92 -15.94
C VAL A 393 4.22 19.19 -15.52
N LEU A 394 4.72 18.49 -14.50
CA LEU A 394 6.08 18.61 -13.98
C LEU A 394 7.05 17.61 -14.62
N GLY A 395 6.58 16.75 -15.52
CA GLY A 395 7.32 15.68 -16.17
C GLY A 395 8.62 16.12 -16.85
N GLY A 396 9.53 15.16 -17.06
CA GLY A 396 10.77 15.36 -17.84
C GLY A 396 11.91 16.05 -17.09
N HIS A 397 11.74 16.35 -15.80
CA HIS A 397 12.82 16.82 -14.93
C HIS A 397 13.61 15.65 -14.36
N ARG A 398 14.87 15.92 -13.96
CA ARG A 398 15.79 14.93 -13.38
C ARG A 398 15.40 14.54 -11.96
N ILE A 399 15.94 13.43 -11.47
CA ILE A 399 15.69 12.96 -10.10
C ILE A 399 15.98 14.00 -9.01
N GLU A 400 16.96 14.90 -9.18
CA GLU A 400 17.25 15.92 -8.17
C GLU A 400 16.12 16.94 -7.99
N PHE A 401 15.42 17.24 -9.07
CA PHE A 401 14.21 18.05 -9.03
C PHE A 401 13.11 17.28 -8.31
N TRP A 402 12.87 16.02 -8.69
CA TRP A 402 11.83 15.20 -8.09
C TRP A 402 12.07 14.98 -6.60
N LEU A 403 13.29 14.74 -6.15
CA LEU A 403 13.60 14.62 -4.71
C LEU A 403 13.22 15.87 -3.90
N LYS A 404 13.25 17.05 -4.52
CA LYS A 404 12.82 18.31 -3.88
C LYS A 404 11.33 18.59 -4.06
N ALA A 405 10.77 18.22 -5.21
CA ALA A 405 9.37 18.49 -5.57
C ALA A 405 8.41 17.45 -4.98
N TRP A 406 8.84 16.20 -4.82
CA TRP A 406 8.02 15.06 -4.42
C TRP A 406 7.22 15.29 -3.13
N PRO A 407 7.81 15.86 -2.05
CA PRO A 407 7.02 16.16 -0.85
C PRO A 407 5.84 17.10 -1.14
N PHE A 408 6.01 18.04 -2.07
CA PHE A 408 4.96 19.00 -2.46
C PHE A 408 3.95 18.39 -3.44
N VAL A 409 4.34 17.43 -4.28
CA VAL A 409 3.40 16.67 -5.10
C VAL A 409 2.53 15.79 -4.18
N ASP A 410 3.16 15.09 -3.24
CA ASP A 410 2.48 14.26 -2.24
C ASP A 410 1.54 15.06 -1.34
N LEU A 411 1.88 16.33 -1.04
CA LEU A 411 1.03 17.26 -0.32
C LEU A 411 -0.38 17.35 -0.93
N ILE A 412 -0.48 17.37 -2.26
CA ILE A 412 -1.75 17.53 -2.96
C ILE A 412 -2.69 16.36 -2.63
N SER A 413 -2.17 15.14 -2.65
CA SER A 413 -2.94 13.94 -2.33
C SER A 413 -3.16 13.76 -0.84
N MET A 414 -2.09 13.88 -0.05
CA MET A 414 -2.11 13.65 1.38
C MET A 414 -2.94 14.69 2.13
N VAL A 415 -2.98 15.94 1.66
CA VAL A 415 -3.76 17.01 2.28
C VAL A 415 -5.09 17.20 1.56
N GLY A 416 -5.07 17.33 0.22
CA GLY A 416 -6.26 17.59 -0.57
C GLY A 416 -7.23 16.41 -0.55
N VAL A 417 -6.84 15.31 -1.18
CA VAL A 417 -7.70 14.12 -1.34
C VAL A 417 -8.05 13.52 0.01
N MET A 418 -7.05 13.33 0.87
CA MET A 418 -7.27 12.69 2.16
C MET A 418 -8.17 13.51 3.10
N SER A 419 -8.14 14.86 3.03
CA SER A 419 -9.07 15.70 3.80
C SER A 419 -10.53 15.41 3.43
N VAL A 420 -10.82 15.22 2.14
CA VAL A 420 -12.15 14.85 1.66
C VAL A 420 -12.49 13.42 2.08
N THR A 421 -11.52 12.50 2.03
CA THR A 421 -11.68 11.10 2.44
C THR A 421 -12.09 10.99 3.92
N TRP A 422 -11.46 11.74 4.83
CA TRP A 422 -11.85 11.74 6.25
C TRP A 422 -13.26 12.27 6.48
N VAL A 423 -13.67 13.29 5.72
CA VAL A 423 -15.05 13.79 5.78
C VAL A 423 -16.03 12.75 5.24
N LEU A 424 -15.71 12.09 4.13
CA LEU A 424 -16.52 11.01 3.56
C LEU A 424 -16.71 9.87 4.56
N LEU A 425 -15.64 9.47 5.25
CA LEU A 425 -15.69 8.44 6.30
C LEU A 425 -16.60 8.84 7.46
N GLY A 426 -16.48 10.08 7.96
CA GLY A 426 -17.34 10.60 9.03
C GLY A 426 -18.82 10.68 8.63
N VAL A 427 -19.10 11.12 7.40
CA VAL A 427 -20.46 11.19 6.83
C VAL A 427 -21.04 9.78 6.65
N ALA A 428 -20.27 8.87 6.05
CA ALA A 428 -20.70 7.49 5.83
C ALA A 428 -20.98 6.76 7.15
N TYR A 429 -20.13 6.92 8.16
CA TYR A 429 -20.37 6.31 9.46
C TYR A 429 -21.60 6.88 10.16
N THR A 430 -21.78 8.21 10.15
CA THR A 430 -22.99 8.86 10.69
C THR A 430 -24.26 8.37 9.98
N ARG A 431 -24.20 8.18 8.65
CA ARG A 431 -25.31 7.62 7.86
C ARG A 431 -25.58 6.16 8.20
N ALA A 432 -24.55 5.34 8.38
CA ALA A 432 -24.71 3.97 8.84
C ALA A 432 -25.42 3.92 10.20
N LEU A 433 -24.98 4.75 11.15
CA LEU A 433 -25.59 4.84 12.48
C LEU A 433 -27.05 5.31 12.42
N SER A 434 -27.39 6.28 11.55
CA SER A 434 -28.79 6.75 11.42
C SER A 434 -29.72 5.63 10.96
N ILE A 435 -29.29 4.83 9.98
CA ILE A 435 -30.07 3.69 9.45
C ILE A 435 -30.39 2.68 10.58
N PHE A 436 -29.44 2.44 11.48
CA PHE A 436 -29.67 1.59 12.64
C PHE A 436 -30.66 2.17 13.64
N THR A 437 -30.54 3.45 13.97
CA THR A 437 -31.46 4.11 14.91
C THR A 437 -32.89 4.12 14.39
N GLU A 438 -33.08 4.23 13.07
CA GLU A 438 -34.40 4.16 12.42
C GLU A 438 -35.03 2.75 12.46
N THR A 439 -34.20 1.70 12.55
CA THR A 439 -34.64 0.29 12.55
C THR A 439 -34.91 -0.23 13.97
N GLY A 440 -34.53 0.52 15.01
CA GLY A 440 -34.83 0.20 16.41
C GLY A 440 -36.32 0.37 16.74
N PRO A 441 -36.82 -0.31 17.79
CA PRO A 441 -38.24 -0.29 18.17
C PRO A 441 -38.78 1.09 18.60
N ASP A 442 -37.91 2.05 18.90
CA ASP A 442 -38.29 3.40 19.33
C ASP A 442 -37.98 4.42 18.24
N GLY A 443 -39.03 5.07 17.72
CA GLY A 443 -38.99 6.01 16.60
C GLY A 443 -38.17 7.27 16.83
N VAL A 444 -36.85 7.18 16.67
CA VAL A 444 -35.93 8.32 16.66
C VAL A 444 -35.93 8.98 15.28
N GLN A 445 -36.22 10.28 15.21
CA GLN A 445 -36.04 11.06 13.98
C GLN A 445 -34.56 11.42 13.78
N PRO A 446 -33.90 10.98 12.69
CA PRO A 446 -32.51 11.32 12.42
C PRO A 446 -32.35 12.69 11.78
N VAL A 447 -31.22 13.34 12.05
CA VAL A 447 -30.83 14.67 11.54
C VAL A 447 -30.63 14.70 10.01
N LEU A 448 -30.52 13.54 9.35
CA LEU A 448 -30.19 13.43 7.92
C LEU A 448 -31.34 12.98 7.01
N VAL A 449 -32.61 13.09 7.42
CA VAL A 449 -33.74 12.60 6.61
C VAL A 449 -34.50 13.73 5.89
N PRO A 450 -34.34 13.89 4.56
CA PRO A 450 -35.41 14.40 3.72
C PRO A 450 -36.39 13.25 3.42
N GLY A 451 -37.67 13.49 3.69
CA GLY A 451 -38.69 12.47 3.91
C GLY A 451 -38.82 11.35 2.88
N ARG A 452 -39.02 10.12 3.38
CA ARG A 452 -39.77 9.07 2.70
C ARG A 452 -40.39 8.09 3.70
N GLY A 453 -41.66 7.75 3.47
CA GLY A 453 -42.50 6.93 4.34
C GLY A 453 -42.05 5.47 4.47
N GLY A 454 -42.49 4.88 5.59
CA GLY A 454 -42.06 3.59 6.09
C GLY A 454 -42.10 2.44 5.08
N SER A 455 -41.02 1.67 5.06
CA SER A 455 -41.00 0.32 4.54
C SER A 455 -40.43 -0.59 5.62
N GLY A 456 -41.31 -1.37 6.25
CA GLY A 456 -40.94 -2.39 7.22
C GLY A 456 -39.93 -3.39 6.63
N GLY A 457 -39.08 -3.91 7.52
CA GLY A 457 -37.99 -4.83 7.23
C GLY A 457 -38.43 -6.00 6.35
N ARG A 458 -38.10 -5.93 5.07
CA ARG A 458 -38.24 -7.03 4.11
C ARG A 458 -36.83 -7.42 3.72
N ARG A 459 -36.46 -8.67 4.03
CA ARG A 459 -35.21 -9.34 3.61
C ARG A 459 -34.79 -8.78 2.25
N SER A 460 -33.63 -8.15 2.17
CA SER A 460 -33.06 -7.72 0.89
C SER A 460 -33.08 -8.93 -0.03
N THR A 461 -33.86 -8.87 -1.10
CA THR A 461 -33.91 -9.97 -2.07
C THR A 461 -32.49 -10.18 -2.61
N ALA A 462 -32.04 -11.42 -2.76
CA ALA A 462 -30.70 -11.73 -3.30
C ALA A 462 -30.38 -10.95 -4.59
N VAL A 463 -31.41 -10.61 -5.37
CA VAL A 463 -31.35 -9.74 -6.54
C VAL A 463 -30.83 -8.32 -6.25
N GLU A 464 -31.21 -7.70 -5.13
CA GLU A 464 -30.72 -6.37 -4.72
C GLU A 464 -29.24 -6.41 -4.36
N ALA A 465 -28.83 -7.38 -3.55
CA ALA A 465 -27.43 -7.60 -3.20
C ALA A 465 -26.57 -7.85 -4.45
N LEU A 466 -27.03 -8.74 -5.34
CA LEU A 466 -26.34 -9.06 -6.59
C LEU A 466 -26.25 -7.84 -7.51
N THR A 467 -27.33 -7.09 -7.69
CA THR A 467 -27.34 -5.89 -8.55
C THR A 467 -26.34 -4.85 -8.04
N VAL A 468 -26.34 -4.57 -6.73
CA VAL A 468 -25.42 -3.59 -6.14
C VAL A 468 -23.97 -4.08 -6.22
N ALA A 469 -23.71 -5.35 -5.94
CA ALA A 469 -22.38 -5.94 -6.04
C ALA A 469 -21.83 -5.84 -7.47
N VAL A 470 -22.63 -6.22 -8.49
CA VAL A 470 -22.22 -6.16 -9.89
C VAL A 470 -21.92 -4.72 -10.32
N VAL A 471 -22.76 -3.74 -9.97
CA VAL A 471 -22.52 -2.34 -10.32
C VAL A 471 -21.29 -1.79 -9.60
N THR A 472 -21.11 -2.12 -8.32
CA THR A 472 -19.94 -1.66 -7.54
C THR A 472 -18.66 -2.22 -8.15
N VAL A 473 -18.59 -3.52 -8.41
CA VAL A 473 -17.43 -4.17 -9.04
C VAL A 473 -17.19 -3.59 -10.45
N ALA A 474 -18.23 -3.39 -11.26
CA ALA A 474 -18.08 -2.80 -12.59
C ALA A 474 -17.49 -1.39 -12.55
N VAL A 475 -17.93 -0.55 -11.59
CA VAL A 475 -17.35 0.79 -11.41
C VAL A 475 -15.90 0.71 -10.93
N VAL A 476 -15.60 -0.15 -9.94
CA VAL A 476 -14.24 -0.33 -9.43
C VAL A 476 -13.30 -0.80 -10.54
N VAL A 477 -13.73 -1.77 -11.36
CA VAL A 477 -12.96 -2.26 -12.51
C VAL A 477 -12.81 -1.16 -13.56
N ALA A 478 -13.89 -0.47 -13.93
CA ALA A 478 -13.82 0.61 -14.92
C ALA A 478 -12.89 1.73 -14.49
N VAL A 479 -12.87 2.07 -13.19
CA VAL A 479 -11.96 3.03 -12.60
C VAL A 479 -10.52 2.50 -12.56
N GLY A 480 -10.32 1.22 -12.23
CA GLY A 480 -8.99 0.58 -12.26
C GLY A 480 -8.41 0.40 -13.67
N LEU A 481 -9.26 0.41 -14.70
CA LEU A 481 -8.83 0.40 -16.11
C LEU A 481 -8.46 1.80 -16.61
N VAL A 482 -8.75 2.87 -15.86
CA VAL A 482 -8.23 4.20 -16.18
C VAL A 482 -6.71 4.13 -15.98
N PRO A 483 -5.89 4.41 -17.01
CA PRO A 483 -4.44 4.36 -16.89
C PRO A 483 -3.99 5.21 -15.70
N SER A 484 -3.46 4.55 -14.66
CA SER A 484 -2.99 5.19 -13.44
C SER A 484 -1.67 5.88 -13.72
N GLY A 485 -1.74 7.07 -14.33
CA GLY A 485 -0.57 7.84 -14.77
C GLY A 485 0.16 7.19 -15.95
N ALA A 486 0.80 8.03 -16.77
CA ALA A 486 1.81 7.51 -17.70
C ALA A 486 3.07 7.30 -16.87
N GLU A 487 3.54 6.06 -16.72
CA GLU A 487 4.83 5.78 -16.03
C GLU A 487 5.99 6.50 -16.73
N ALA A 488 5.86 6.75 -18.03
CA ALA A 488 6.81 7.48 -18.83
C ALA A 488 6.18 8.29 -19.97
N ASP A 489 6.83 9.40 -20.32
CA ASP A 489 6.67 10.07 -21.62
C ASP A 489 7.49 9.31 -22.66
N VAL A 490 6.80 8.44 -23.42
CA VAL A 490 7.43 7.60 -24.45
C VAL A 490 7.58 8.40 -25.75
N ARG A 491 8.82 8.71 -26.10
CA ARG A 491 9.19 9.37 -27.35
C ARG A 491 9.62 8.33 -28.38
N ARG A 492 9.06 8.42 -29.59
CA ARG A 492 9.46 7.53 -30.68
C ARG A 492 10.54 8.18 -31.53
N GLY A 493 11.65 7.46 -31.70
CA GLY A 493 12.79 7.84 -32.51
C GLY A 493 12.83 7.14 -33.86
N VAL A 494 13.89 7.42 -34.62
CA VAL A 494 14.24 6.75 -35.87
C VAL A 494 15.71 6.36 -35.80
N VAL A 495 16.06 5.18 -36.35
CA VAL A 495 17.45 4.73 -36.43
C VAL A 495 18.32 5.80 -37.10
N GLY A 496 19.47 6.09 -36.50
CA GLY A 496 20.43 7.10 -36.95
C GLY A 496 20.11 8.53 -36.50
N GLN A 497 18.97 8.80 -35.87
CA GLN A 497 18.61 10.13 -35.37
C GLN A 497 18.84 10.26 -33.86
N ALA A 498 19.24 11.46 -33.46
CA ALA A 498 19.31 11.88 -32.07
C ALA A 498 17.89 12.10 -31.53
N VAL A 499 17.56 11.48 -30.39
CA VAL A 499 16.29 11.68 -29.72
C VAL A 499 16.53 12.24 -28.33
N PRO A 500 15.94 13.40 -27.98
CA PRO A 500 16.12 14.00 -26.67
C PRO A 500 15.41 13.20 -25.57
N MET A 501 16.15 12.89 -24.50
CA MET A 501 15.73 12.14 -23.32
C MET A 501 16.33 12.77 -22.05
N GLN A 502 15.51 13.44 -21.23
CA GLN A 502 15.91 14.05 -19.94
C GLN A 502 17.18 14.92 -19.99
N GLY A 503 17.34 15.73 -21.04
CA GLY A 503 18.52 16.59 -21.22
C GLY A 503 19.75 15.88 -21.81
N GLN A 504 19.65 14.57 -22.06
CA GLN A 504 20.55 13.82 -22.92
C GLN A 504 19.95 13.63 -24.31
N GLU A 505 20.77 13.20 -25.25
CA GLU A 505 20.32 12.70 -26.55
C GLU A 505 20.74 11.24 -26.68
N VAL A 506 19.80 10.38 -27.06
CA VAL A 506 20.08 8.96 -27.29
C VAL A 506 19.83 8.63 -28.74
N GLY A 507 20.54 7.63 -29.24
CA GLY A 507 20.29 7.12 -30.57
C GLY A 507 20.94 5.77 -30.82
N THR A 508 20.63 5.24 -31.97
CA THR A 508 21.06 3.90 -32.38
C THR A 508 21.45 3.89 -33.85
N GLY A 509 22.42 3.05 -34.21
CA GLY A 509 22.81 2.76 -35.58
C GLY A 509 22.00 1.61 -36.17
N SER A 510 22.28 1.29 -37.43
CA SER A 510 21.63 0.16 -38.10
C SER A 510 21.94 -1.16 -37.39
N PRO A 511 20.94 -2.01 -37.11
CA PRO A 511 21.16 -3.31 -36.51
C PRO A 511 21.92 -4.24 -37.46
N ARG A 512 22.74 -5.13 -36.91
CA ARG A 512 23.44 -6.20 -37.62
C ARG A 512 23.01 -7.53 -37.01
N LEU A 513 22.71 -8.52 -37.86
CA LEU A 513 22.33 -9.86 -37.41
C LEU A 513 23.48 -10.83 -37.65
N ALA A 514 23.83 -11.63 -36.65
CA ALA A 514 24.86 -12.67 -36.77
C ALA A 514 24.56 -13.93 -35.96
N THR A 515 25.12 -15.08 -36.36
CA THR A 515 25.09 -16.32 -35.54
C THR A 515 26.29 -16.45 -34.61
N THR A 516 27.38 -15.76 -34.94
CA THR A 516 28.62 -15.73 -34.17
C THR A 516 29.04 -14.28 -33.96
N ILE A 517 29.38 -13.94 -32.71
CA ILE A 517 29.98 -12.65 -32.35
C ILE A 517 31.44 -12.86 -31.96
N ARG A 518 32.29 -11.90 -32.33
CA ARG A 518 33.69 -11.86 -31.90
C ARG A 518 33.97 -10.60 -31.10
N THR A 519 34.37 -10.79 -29.85
CA THR A 519 34.67 -9.74 -28.88
C THR A 519 36.15 -9.83 -28.49
N GLY A 520 37.00 -9.01 -29.12
CA GLY A 520 38.45 -9.15 -28.97
C GLY A 520 38.95 -10.47 -29.57
N SER A 521 39.50 -11.34 -28.73
CA SER A 521 39.93 -12.70 -29.10
C SER A 521 38.85 -13.77 -28.93
N ASP A 522 37.77 -13.45 -28.22
CA ASP A 522 36.78 -14.43 -27.80
C ASP A 522 35.68 -14.52 -28.85
N GLU A 523 35.30 -15.75 -29.19
CA GLU A 523 34.25 -16.06 -30.17
C GLU A 523 33.12 -16.78 -29.44
N THR A 524 31.91 -16.24 -29.58
CA THR A 524 30.69 -16.79 -28.96
C THR A 524 29.68 -17.10 -30.06
N ARG A 525 29.14 -18.32 -30.03
CA ARG A 525 28.12 -18.79 -30.97
C ARG A 525 26.82 -19.09 -30.22
N THR A 526 25.70 -18.76 -30.84
CA THR A 526 24.36 -19.08 -30.34
C THR A 526 23.60 -19.99 -31.32
N ASP A 527 22.61 -20.70 -30.80
CA ASP A 527 21.59 -21.39 -31.59
C ASP A 527 20.45 -20.45 -32.05
N GLY A 528 20.37 -19.23 -31.48
CA GLY A 528 19.47 -18.15 -31.88
C GLY A 528 20.08 -17.19 -32.90
N VAL A 529 19.73 -15.91 -32.81
CA VAL A 529 20.33 -14.83 -33.61
C VAL A 529 20.85 -13.74 -32.67
N PHE A 530 22.11 -13.34 -32.84
CA PHE A 530 22.62 -12.13 -32.22
C PHE A 530 22.19 -10.90 -33.01
N VAL A 531 21.46 -10.01 -32.33
CA VAL A 531 21.15 -8.66 -32.82
C VAL A 531 22.17 -7.71 -32.22
N VAL A 532 23.11 -7.24 -33.04
CA VAL A 532 24.15 -6.29 -32.65
C VAL A 532 23.75 -4.89 -33.09
N VAL A 533 23.59 -3.97 -32.13
CA VAL A 533 23.16 -2.61 -32.39
C VAL A 533 24.12 -1.61 -31.76
N GLY A 534 24.70 -0.74 -32.58
CA GLY A 534 25.50 0.38 -32.08
C GLY A 534 24.60 1.40 -31.41
N VAL A 535 24.73 1.59 -30.11
CA VAL A 535 23.95 2.59 -29.36
C VAL A 535 24.87 3.70 -28.90
N TRP A 536 24.31 4.90 -28.76
CA TRP A 536 25.06 6.04 -28.27
C TRP A 536 24.19 6.95 -27.43
N VAL A 537 24.83 7.61 -26.46
CA VAL A 537 24.26 8.61 -25.58
C VAL A 537 25.16 9.85 -25.67
N ALA A 538 24.57 11.01 -25.83
CA ALA A 538 25.25 12.30 -25.78
C ALA A 538 24.68 13.12 -24.62
N SER A 539 25.56 13.76 -23.86
CA SER A 539 25.20 14.61 -22.74
C SER A 539 25.61 16.05 -23.07
N PRO A 540 24.88 16.78 -23.93
CA PRO A 540 25.28 18.14 -24.35
C PRO A 540 25.21 19.16 -23.19
N GLY A 541 24.45 18.84 -22.13
CA GLY A 541 24.35 19.63 -20.92
C GLY A 541 25.49 19.40 -19.91
N PRO A 542 25.43 20.08 -18.75
CA PRO A 542 26.39 19.92 -17.66
C PRO A 542 26.26 18.59 -16.92
N ASP A 543 25.28 17.77 -17.28
CA ASP A 543 24.87 16.57 -16.55
C ASP A 543 24.98 15.34 -17.45
N GLY A 544 25.56 14.26 -16.92
CA GLY A 544 25.63 12.95 -17.56
C GLY A 544 24.86 11.91 -16.75
N GLY A 545 24.26 10.95 -17.43
CA GLY A 545 23.47 9.86 -16.86
C GLY A 545 23.77 8.53 -17.53
N LEU A 546 23.52 7.44 -16.79
CA LEU A 546 23.48 6.08 -17.30
C LEU A 546 22.13 5.83 -17.96
N VAL A 547 22.13 5.09 -19.06
CA VAL A 547 20.93 4.71 -19.79
C VAL A 547 20.88 3.19 -19.88
N ASP A 548 19.79 2.60 -19.41
CA ASP A 548 19.47 1.20 -19.66
C ASP A 548 18.88 1.08 -21.06
N VAL A 549 19.27 0.02 -21.77
CA VAL A 549 18.81 -0.23 -23.11
C VAL A 549 18.38 -1.68 -23.20
N THR A 550 17.09 -1.87 -23.47
CA THR A 550 16.50 -3.20 -23.67
C THR A 550 15.95 -3.31 -25.08
N LEU A 551 15.97 -4.51 -25.62
CA LEU A 551 15.32 -4.82 -26.89
C LEU A 551 13.95 -5.42 -26.58
N VAL A 552 12.89 -4.86 -27.15
CA VAL A 552 11.53 -5.37 -27.01
C VAL A 552 11.04 -5.85 -28.37
N SER A 553 10.51 -7.06 -28.43
CA SER A 553 9.83 -7.60 -29.61
C SER A 553 8.55 -8.32 -29.20
N GLY A 554 7.40 -7.77 -29.61
CA GLY A 554 6.10 -8.23 -29.15
C GLY A 554 5.96 -8.09 -27.63
N GLU A 555 5.75 -9.22 -26.94
CA GLU A 555 5.64 -9.29 -25.47
C GLU A 555 6.96 -9.66 -24.79
N ARG A 556 8.00 -10.01 -25.56
CA ARG A 556 9.30 -10.46 -25.04
C ARG A 556 10.26 -9.28 -24.89
N THR A 557 10.97 -9.25 -23.77
CA THR A 557 12.04 -8.27 -23.48
C THR A 557 13.37 -9.01 -23.39
N TYR A 558 14.37 -8.53 -24.12
CA TYR A 558 15.72 -9.07 -24.16
C TYR A 558 16.69 -8.07 -23.53
N HIS A 559 17.47 -8.56 -22.58
CA HIS A 559 18.56 -7.79 -21.96
C HIS A 559 19.86 -7.97 -22.76
N PRO A 560 20.77 -6.98 -22.72
CA PRO A 560 22.06 -7.11 -23.40
C PRO A 560 22.89 -8.27 -22.83
N TYR A 561 23.58 -9.00 -23.70
CA TYR A 561 24.36 -10.20 -23.38
C TYR A 561 25.60 -9.91 -22.51
N ASP A 562 26.37 -8.85 -22.81
CA ASP A 562 27.69 -8.61 -22.20
C ASP A 562 27.72 -7.59 -21.05
N SER A 563 26.66 -6.79 -20.85
CA SER A 563 26.50 -5.91 -19.68
C SER A 563 25.13 -5.26 -19.67
N GLY A 564 24.41 -5.35 -18.54
CA GLY A 564 23.05 -4.84 -18.40
C GLY A 564 22.88 -3.31 -18.41
N PHE A 565 23.90 -2.54 -18.77
CA PHE A 565 23.81 -1.07 -18.82
C PHE A 565 24.28 -0.55 -20.19
N GLY A 566 23.57 0.44 -20.74
CA GLY A 566 23.98 1.15 -21.95
C GLY A 566 25.18 2.09 -21.73
N PRO A 567 25.63 2.80 -22.78
CA PRO A 567 26.72 3.75 -22.65
C PRO A 567 26.34 4.91 -21.72
N SER A 568 27.32 5.43 -20.99
CA SER A 568 27.19 6.66 -20.21
C SER A 568 28.13 7.71 -20.79
N ALA A 569 27.63 8.94 -20.94
CA ALA A 569 28.41 10.03 -21.51
C ALA A 569 28.62 11.12 -20.46
N LEU A 570 29.89 11.51 -20.28
CA LEU A 570 30.25 12.65 -19.46
C LEU A 570 29.65 13.95 -20.05
N PRO A 571 29.41 14.98 -19.22
CA PRO A 571 28.97 16.29 -19.70
C PRO A 571 29.85 16.83 -20.83
N GLY A 572 29.23 17.22 -21.94
CA GLY A 572 29.90 17.69 -23.16
C GLY A 572 30.47 16.59 -24.06
N PHE A 573 30.20 15.31 -23.75
CA PHE A 573 30.68 14.17 -24.54
C PHE A 573 29.52 13.31 -25.05
N ARG A 574 29.85 12.52 -26.07
CA ARG A 574 29.07 11.43 -26.61
C ARG A 574 29.84 10.13 -26.43
N ALA A 575 29.17 9.13 -25.89
CA ALA A 575 29.70 7.79 -25.75
C ALA A 575 28.81 6.83 -26.54
N GLY A 576 29.41 5.91 -27.30
CA GLY A 576 28.67 4.85 -27.97
C GLY A 576 29.40 3.54 -27.91
N LYS A 577 28.66 2.43 -27.86
CA LYS A 577 29.16 1.06 -27.87
C LYS A 577 28.20 0.14 -28.62
N ASP A 578 28.68 -1.01 -29.06
CA ASP A 578 27.78 -2.05 -29.56
C ASP A 578 27.11 -2.78 -28.39
N LEU A 579 25.78 -2.89 -28.44
CA LEU A 579 25.02 -3.80 -27.59
C LEU A 579 24.63 -5.04 -28.38
N VAL A 580 24.75 -6.19 -27.73
CA VAL A 580 24.41 -7.49 -28.32
C VAL A 580 23.22 -8.07 -27.56
N PHE A 581 22.20 -8.49 -28.31
CA PHE A 581 21.04 -9.18 -27.77
C PHE A 581 20.96 -10.57 -28.40
N GLU A 582 20.82 -11.60 -27.59
CA GLU A 582 20.52 -12.96 -28.07
C GLU A 582 19.01 -13.12 -28.18
N VAL A 583 18.51 -13.24 -29.41
CA VAL A 583 17.07 -13.17 -29.72
C VAL A 583 16.63 -14.47 -30.38
N ASP A 584 15.42 -14.91 -30.05
CA ASP A 584 14.76 -16.00 -30.75
C ASP A 584 14.52 -15.58 -32.21
N PRO A 585 14.93 -16.37 -33.22
CA PRO A 585 14.77 -16.02 -34.62
C PRO A 585 13.32 -15.65 -35.00
N THR A 586 12.32 -16.20 -34.30
CA THR A 586 10.90 -15.91 -34.54
C THR A 586 10.46 -14.52 -34.08
N ASP A 587 11.22 -13.91 -33.17
CA ASP A 587 10.95 -12.57 -32.65
C ASP A 587 11.73 -11.47 -33.42
N VAL A 588 12.53 -11.83 -34.43
CA VAL A 588 13.19 -10.88 -35.33
C VAL A 588 12.19 -10.40 -36.38
N GLY A 589 11.67 -9.20 -36.20
CA GLY A 589 10.72 -8.61 -37.15
C GLY A 589 10.39 -7.14 -36.88
N PRO A 590 9.37 -6.59 -37.55
CA PRO A 590 9.06 -5.16 -37.51
C PRO A 590 8.65 -4.64 -36.12
N ALA A 591 8.26 -5.54 -35.22
CA ALA A 591 7.93 -5.22 -33.84
C ALA A 591 9.16 -4.96 -32.96
N ALA A 592 10.36 -5.35 -33.43
CA ALA A 592 11.60 -5.17 -32.68
C ALA A 592 12.00 -3.68 -32.59
N HIS A 593 12.13 -3.19 -31.37
CA HIS A 593 12.55 -1.82 -31.07
C HIS A 593 13.42 -1.78 -29.83
N LEU A 594 14.31 -0.79 -29.76
CA LEU A 594 15.09 -0.52 -28.55
C LEU A 594 14.33 0.45 -27.66
N VAL A 595 14.29 0.15 -26.37
CA VAL A 595 13.76 1.01 -25.32
C VAL A 595 14.93 1.53 -24.49
N PHE A 596 15.15 2.84 -24.56
CA PHE A 596 16.12 3.56 -23.74
C PHE A 596 15.41 4.09 -22.50
N ARG A 597 15.94 3.76 -21.32
CA ARG A 597 15.44 4.22 -20.02
C ARG A 597 16.59 4.83 -19.23
N PRO A 598 16.39 5.96 -18.54
CA PRO A 598 17.41 6.46 -17.63
C PRO A 598 17.59 5.46 -16.47
N VAL A 599 18.84 5.13 -16.14
CA VAL A 599 19.15 4.33 -14.95
C VAL A 599 19.07 5.25 -13.74
N GLU A 600 17.90 5.32 -13.14
CA GLU A 600 17.71 5.99 -11.87
C GLU A 600 17.32 4.96 -10.80
N VAL A 601 17.84 5.14 -9.59
CA VAL A 601 17.49 4.31 -8.42
C VAL A 601 16.02 4.48 -8.04
N VAL A 602 15.34 5.50 -8.59
CA VAL A 602 13.99 5.92 -8.22
C VAL A 602 13.10 5.89 -9.45
N SER A 603 12.00 5.13 -9.38
CA SER A 603 10.95 5.16 -10.39
C SER A 603 10.11 6.44 -10.22
N GLY A 604 10.42 7.47 -11.01
CA GLY A 604 9.57 8.65 -11.20
C GLY A 604 9.02 8.71 -12.63
N PHE A 605 8.27 9.76 -12.96
CA PHE A 605 7.87 10.03 -14.34
C PHE A 605 9.12 10.27 -15.19
N GLN A 606 9.45 9.32 -16.07
CA GLN A 606 10.66 9.35 -16.88
C GLN A 606 10.35 9.57 -18.35
N GLN A 607 11.30 10.10 -19.11
CA GLN A 607 11.21 10.06 -20.57
C GLN A 607 11.86 8.77 -21.04
N TRP A 608 11.09 7.96 -21.76
CA TRP A 608 11.62 6.77 -22.43
C TRP A 608 11.74 7.07 -23.91
N VAL A 609 12.72 6.46 -24.56
CA VAL A 609 12.84 6.53 -26.02
C VAL A 609 12.67 5.15 -26.62
N GLU A 610 11.70 5.01 -27.51
CA GLU A 610 11.50 3.82 -28.34
C GLU A 610 12.05 4.07 -29.73
N ILE A 611 13.03 3.28 -30.17
CA ILE A 611 13.56 3.35 -31.54
C ILE A 611 13.29 2.04 -32.27
N PRO A 612 12.36 2.00 -33.24
CA PRO A 612 12.11 0.81 -34.03
C PRO A 612 13.34 0.48 -34.87
N LEU A 613 13.80 -0.77 -34.80
CA LEU A 613 15.03 -1.19 -35.48
C LEU A 613 14.84 -1.37 -36.99
N GLY A 614 13.58 -1.47 -37.45
CA GLY A 614 13.26 -1.63 -38.86
C GLY A 614 13.63 -3.01 -39.42
N LEU A 615 13.74 -4.02 -38.55
CA LEU A 615 14.05 -5.39 -38.96
C LEU A 615 12.87 -6.01 -39.72
N ALA A 616 13.17 -6.68 -40.82
CA ALA A 616 12.23 -7.51 -41.57
C ALA A 616 12.45 -8.99 -41.26
N ALA A 617 11.40 -9.81 -41.37
CA ALA A 617 11.52 -11.25 -41.21
C ALA A 617 12.49 -11.88 -42.24
N GLU A 618 12.66 -11.24 -43.39
CA GLU A 618 13.61 -11.64 -44.43
C GLU A 618 15.08 -11.44 -44.01
N ASP A 619 15.36 -10.53 -43.07
CA ASP A 619 16.71 -10.25 -42.60
C ASP A 619 17.29 -11.46 -41.83
N VAL A 620 16.43 -12.32 -41.28
CA VAL A 620 16.84 -13.59 -40.63
C VAL A 620 17.50 -14.54 -41.64
N ALA A 621 17.07 -14.52 -42.91
CA ALA A 621 17.72 -15.32 -43.95
C ALA A 621 19.05 -14.72 -44.40
N ALA A 622 19.28 -13.42 -44.14
CA ALA A 622 20.49 -12.68 -44.46
C ALA A 622 21.48 -12.55 -43.28
N VAL A 623 21.26 -13.32 -42.20
CA VAL A 623 22.11 -13.33 -41.01
C VAL A 623 23.56 -13.62 -41.41
N LEU A 624 24.47 -12.76 -40.96
CA LEU A 624 25.89 -12.93 -41.21
C LEU A 624 26.43 -14.12 -40.40
N PRO A 625 27.36 -14.90 -40.95
CA PRO A 625 27.97 -15.98 -40.19
C PRO A 625 28.74 -15.46 -38.98
N GLU A 626 29.36 -14.28 -39.09
CA GLU A 626 30.17 -13.66 -38.05
C GLU A 626 30.03 -12.12 -38.08
N THR A 627 30.03 -11.48 -36.90
CA THR A 627 30.22 -10.04 -36.76
C THR A 627 31.19 -9.70 -35.64
N VAL A 628 31.99 -8.65 -35.84
CA VAL A 628 32.89 -8.11 -34.81
C VAL A 628 32.13 -7.07 -33.98
N VAL A 629 32.24 -7.19 -32.65
CA VAL A 629 31.60 -6.33 -31.66
C VAL A 629 32.66 -5.47 -30.98
N ASP A 630 32.41 -4.17 -30.86
CA ASP A 630 33.20 -3.28 -30.01
C ASP A 630 32.44 -2.96 -28.71
N PRO A 631 32.71 -3.71 -27.62
CA PRO A 631 32.01 -3.51 -26.35
C PRO A 631 32.52 -2.28 -25.59
N TYR A 632 33.72 -1.79 -25.90
CA TYR A 632 34.38 -0.73 -25.12
C TYR A 632 34.07 0.66 -25.63
N GLY A 633 33.56 0.78 -26.85
CA GLY A 633 32.93 1.99 -27.34
C GLY A 633 33.89 3.18 -27.55
N ALA A 634 33.45 4.14 -28.35
CA ALA A 634 34.18 5.38 -28.59
C ALA A 634 33.57 6.51 -27.74
N VAL A 635 34.42 7.29 -27.08
CA VAL A 635 34.06 8.56 -26.46
C VAL A 635 34.55 9.69 -27.34
N VAL A 636 33.63 10.54 -27.81
CA VAL A 636 33.88 11.67 -28.69
C VAL A 636 33.30 12.92 -28.04
N ALA A 637 33.90 14.10 -28.24
CA ALA A 637 33.28 15.36 -27.81
C ALA A 637 31.94 15.54 -28.55
N ALA A 638 30.88 15.90 -27.80
CA ALA A 638 29.51 16.00 -28.33
C ALA A 638 29.32 17.23 -29.23
#